data_AF-A0A535SGL6-F1
#
_entry.id   AF-A0A535SGL6-F1
#
_cell.length_a   1.000
_cell.length_b   1.000
_cell.length_c   1.000
_cell.angle_alpha   90.00
_cell.angle_beta   90.00
_cell.angle_gamma   90.00
#
_symmetry.space_group_name_H-M   'P 1'
#
loop_
_entity.id
_entity.type
_entity.pdbx_description
1 polymer ?
#
loop_
_entity_poly.entity_id
_entity_poly.type
_entity_poly.pdbx_seq_one_letter_code
_entity_poly.pdbx_strand_id
1 'polypeptide(L)'
;MNIHETQQCTEMRPARLIAVGNQINLQAAVTEYSFSAELERIVGLAVPHLAIDRPNLIALGKILGLPLAFTGRRGYLSRRMHTANVAISMLALGYARRMLHYRHLYPGISLVRSLLLSLSDVLYRPFESTLSRIAAKHSIYLSATTVTPHVHCSTSTADINRFGRRNSGKVYLPDGPGVYNTGFLWGPDGRLIGTTDKVYLKDSEKATLDLTPGELDGVQAFETEIGKIGMAISLDAFTPEYLQKLDSLGASIVIQNDANDQPWASPSKMYEWQPQEWLNSVLGSIQDDYPHLSFNICPMQVGNFFDVTFDGQSTITRKSDNEPDPYCNFVGNDGFVHTMTGKAMKGDILAVSPWVEEDLIRSKAVISLAERRIALELVARELLPGGARANQYPESVIWADIDVPVW
;
A
#
# COMPACT_ATOMS: atom_id res chain seq x y z
N MET A 1 17.13 32.20 -21.82
CA MET A 1 16.30 32.52 -20.65
C MET A 1 16.75 31.61 -19.54
N ASN A 2 17.35 32.17 -18.49
CA ASN A 2 17.73 31.43 -17.28
C ASN A 2 16.46 31.06 -16.53
N ILE A 3 16.12 29.78 -16.45
CA ILE A 3 15.06 29.26 -15.58
C ILE A 3 15.76 28.46 -14.48
N HIS A 4 16.50 29.17 -13.65
CA HIS A 4 16.87 28.72 -12.31
C HIS A 4 16.35 29.79 -11.36
N GLU A 5 15.02 29.96 -11.32
CA GLU A 5 14.41 30.38 -10.07
C GLU A 5 14.55 29.19 -9.13
N THR A 6 15.59 29.21 -8.32
CA THR A 6 15.73 28.31 -7.18
C THR A 6 14.52 28.59 -6.30
N GLN A 7 13.49 27.74 -6.37
CA GLN A 7 12.38 27.80 -5.42
C GLN A 7 12.97 27.65 -4.02
N GLN A 8 12.94 28.75 -3.26
CA GLN A 8 13.44 28.78 -1.90
C GLN A 8 12.35 28.23 -0.99
N CYS A 9 12.72 27.34 -0.08
CA CYS A 9 11.82 26.89 0.99
C CYS A 9 11.22 28.11 1.71
N THR A 10 9.90 28.21 1.68
CA THR A 10 9.17 29.36 2.22
C THR A 10 8.80 29.18 3.68
N GLU A 11 8.58 27.94 4.11
CA GLU A 11 8.16 27.56 5.46
C GLU A 11 8.47 26.07 5.71
N MET A 12 8.69 25.72 6.98
CA MET A 12 8.74 24.34 7.46
C MET A 12 7.47 24.04 8.25
N ARG A 13 6.74 22.98 7.88
CA ARG A 13 5.50 22.58 8.56
C ARG A 13 5.68 21.30 9.36
N PRO A 14 5.48 21.30 10.69
CA PRO A 14 5.66 20.10 11.49
C PRO A 14 4.53 19.10 11.23
N ALA A 15 4.88 17.82 11.15
CA ALA A 15 3.92 16.72 11.03
C ALA A 15 4.44 15.46 11.71
N ARG A 16 3.54 14.52 12.02
CA ARG A 16 3.89 13.15 12.39
C ARG A 16 3.46 12.19 11.29
N LEU A 17 4.43 11.42 10.80
CA LEU A 17 4.18 10.31 9.88
C LEU A 17 4.05 9.02 10.67
N ILE A 18 3.05 8.19 10.36
CA ILE A 18 2.83 6.88 10.99
C ILE A 18 2.55 5.83 9.92
N ALA A 19 3.43 4.84 9.81
CA ALA A 19 3.25 3.70 8.92
C ALA A 19 2.72 2.51 9.72
N VAL A 20 1.65 1.88 9.23
CA VAL A 20 1.07 0.69 9.85
C VAL A 20 1.28 -0.51 8.93
N GLY A 21 2.14 -1.43 9.35
CA GLY A 21 2.30 -2.73 8.72
C GLY A 21 1.31 -3.72 9.30
N ASN A 22 0.07 -3.70 8.83
CA ASN A 22 -0.98 -4.58 9.33
C ASN A 22 -0.91 -5.98 8.69
N GLN A 23 -1.41 -6.97 9.43
CA GLN A 23 -1.53 -8.32 8.92
C GLN A 23 -2.84 -8.49 8.13
N ILE A 24 -2.80 -9.27 7.05
CA ILE A 24 -4.00 -9.65 6.32
C ILE A 24 -4.87 -10.58 7.18
N ASN A 25 -6.11 -10.17 7.40
CA ASN A 25 -7.08 -10.93 8.18
C ASN A 25 -8.30 -11.35 7.33
N LEU A 26 -8.23 -12.54 6.72
CA LEU A 26 -9.35 -13.09 5.95
C LEU A 26 -10.58 -13.42 6.83
N GLN A 27 -10.38 -13.68 8.13
CA GLN A 27 -11.50 -13.95 9.05
C GLN A 27 -12.32 -12.69 9.35
N ALA A 28 -11.72 -11.50 9.28
CA ALA A 28 -12.45 -10.24 9.36
C ALA A 28 -13.48 -10.07 8.22
N ALA A 29 -13.25 -10.74 7.07
CA ALA A 29 -14.13 -10.69 5.91
C ALA A 29 -15.38 -11.59 6.00
N VAL A 30 -15.87 -11.95 7.20
CA VAL A 30 -17.13 -12.69 7.32
C VAL A 30 -18.32 -11.81 6.89
N THR A 31 -18.33 -10.56 7.33
CA THR A 31 -19.30 -9.52 6.98
C THR A 31 -18.59 -8.21 6.69
N GLU A 32 -19.27 -7.26 6.05
CA GLU A 32 -18.70 -5.89 5.97
C GLU A 32 -18.61 -5.23 7.34
N TYR A 33 -19.52 -5.51 8.28
CA TYR A 33 -19.45 -4.95 9.63
C TYR A 33 -18.19 -5.41 10.37
N SER A 34 -17.88 -6.71 10.34
CA SER A 34 -16.66 -7.26 10.91
C SER A 34 -15.41 -6.73 10.22
N PHE A 35 -15.46 -6.49 8.91
CA PHE A 35 -14.34 -5.88 8.20
C PHE A 35 -14.19 -4.39 8.54
N SER A 36 -15.27 -3.63 8.67
CA SER A 36 -15.22 -2.25 9.17
C SER A 36 -14.63 -2.17 10.57
N ALA A 37 -14.97 -3.12 11.45
CA ALA A 37 -14.35 -3.23 12.77
C ALA A 37 -12.85 -3.56 12.68
N GLU A 38 -12.43 -4.36 11.70
CA GLU A 38 -11.01 -4.62 11.44
C GLU A 38 -10.27 -3.38 10.94
N LEU A 39 -10.87 -2.58 10.05
CA LEU A 39 -10.31 -1.29 9.64
C LEU A 39 -10.16 -0.34 10.83
N GLU A 40 -11.15 -0.29 11.72
CA GLU A 40 -11.05 0.47 12.98
C GLU A 40 -9.93 -0.05 13.88
N ARG A 41 -9.75 -1.38 13.99
CA ARG A 41 -8.66 -1.98 14.77
C ARG A 41 -7.30 -1.61 14.19
N ILE A 42 -7.12 -1.75 12.87
CA ILE A 42 -5.88 -1.47 12.16
C ILE A 42 -5.47 -0.01 12.36
N VAL A 43 -6.36 0.95 12.11
CA VAL A 43 -6.06 2.37 12.37
C VAL A 43 -5.90 2.63 13.87
N GLY A 44 -6.64 1.91 14.70
CA GLY A 44 -6.53 1.91 16.15
C GLY A 44 -5.13 1.58 16.67
N LEU A 45 -4.32 0.79 15.95
CA LEU A 45 -2.93 0.52 16.29
C LEU A 45 -2.08 1.81 16.30
N ALA A 46 -2.40 2.78 15.42
CA ALA A 46 -1.68 4.05 15.32
C ALA A 46 -2.15 5.10 16.33
N VAL A 47 -3.36 4.98 16.88
CA VAL A 47 -3.98 5.99 17.76
C VAL A 47 -3.12 6.34 18.99
N PRO A 48 -2.49 5.39 19.70
CA PRO A 48 -1.60 5.70 20.83
C PRO A 48 -0.36 6.53 20.45
N HIS A 49 -0.02 6.58 19.16
CA HIS A 49 1.16 7.25 18.63
C HIS A 49 0.86 8.61 17.98
N LEU A 50 -0.40 9.05 18.00
CA LEU A 50 -0.76 10.36 17.48
C LEU A 50 -0.09 11.48 18.27
N ALA A 51 0.47 12.45 17.55
CA ALA A 51 0.92 13.69 18.12
C ALA A 51 -0.28 14.58 18.47
N ILE A 52 -0.14 15.37 19.54
CA ILE A 52 -1.19 16.28 20.04
C ILE A 52 -1.01 17.70 19.48
N ASP A 53 0.22 18.07 19.13
CA ASP A 53 0.65 19.43 18.82
C ASP A 53 0.88 19.68 17.32
N ARG A 54 0.69 18.68 16.47
CA ARG A 54 0.91 18.74 15.02
C ARG A 54 -0.03 17.77 14.27
N PRO A 55 -0.30 18.00 12.97
CA PRO A 55 -1.09 17.08 12.17
C PRO A 55 -0.42 15.70 12.04
N ASN A 56 -1.25 14.67 11.90
CA ASN A 56 -0.81 13.28 11.76
C ASN A 56 -1.21 12.73 10.38
N LEU A 57 -0.28 12.06 9.70
CA LEU A 57 -0.52 11.26 8.50
C LEU A 57 -0.32 9.77 8.80
N ILE A 58 -1.40 9.00 8.71
CA ILE A 58 -1.35 7.53 8.80
C ILE A 58 -1.41 6.94 7.39
N ALA A 59 -0.43 6.10 7.06
CA ALA A 59 -0.40 5.34 5.82
C ALA A 59 -0.55 3.83 6.11
N LEU A 60 -1.44 3.17 5.37
CA LEU A 60 -1.69 1.73 5.44
C LEU A 60 -1.11 1.03 4.21
N GLY A 61 -0.88 -0.29 4.30
CA GLY A 61 -0.28 -1.06 3.21
C GLY A 61 -1.13 -1.13 1.94
N LYS A 62 -0.50 -1.58 0.85
CA LYS A 62 -1.17 -1.85 -0.42
C LYS A 62 -2.08 -3.06 -0.26
N ILE A 63 -3.20 -3.12 -1.01
CA ILE A 63 -4.20 -4.20 -1.02
C ILE A 63 -4.96 -4.42 0.31
N LEU A 64 -5.08 -3.40 1.15
CA LEU A 64 -5.88 -3.45 2.39
C LEU A 64 -7.30 -3.99 2.14
N GLY A 65 -7.91 -3.60 1.03
CA GLY A 65 -9.27 -4.02 0.66
C GLY A 65 -9.41 -5.44 0.13
N LEU A 66 -8.32 -6.20 -0.11
CA LEU A 66 -8.41 -7.51 -0.78
C LEU A 66 -9.35 -8.51 -0.07
N PRO A 67 -9.35 -8.65 1.28
CA PRO A 67 -10.27 -9.55 1.94
C PRO A 67 -11.76 -9.18 1.74
N LEU A 68 -12.09 -7.91 1.47
CA LEU A 68 -13.48 -7.47 1.26
C LEU A 68 -14.18 -8.21 0.13
N ALA A 69 -13.45 -8.59 -0.92
CA ALA A 69 -13.98 -9.37 -2.04
C ALA A 69 -14.69 -10.64 -1.57
N PHE A 70 -14.25 -11.19 -0.43
CA PHE A 70 -14.73 -12.45 0.12
C PHE A 70 -15.83 -12.27 1.15
N THR A 71 -16.43 -11.09 1.30
CA THR A 71 -17.45 -10.84 2.34
C THR A 71 -18.81 -11.48 2.08
N GLY A 72 -19.53 -11.74 3.17
CA GLY A 72 -20.93 -12.17 3.14
C GLY A 72 -21.12 -13.61 2.64
N ARG A 73 -22.36 -13.91 2.22
CA ARG A 73 -22.77 -15.26 1.80
C ARG A 73 -22.09 -15.73 0.52
N ARG A 74 -21.82 -14.82 -0.42
CA ARG A 74 -21.18 -15.17 -1.71
C ARG A 74 -19.73 -15.60 -1.55
N GLY A 75 -19.00 -15.00 -0.61
CA GLY A 75 -17.62 -15.43 -0.30
C GLY A 75 -17.50 -16.58 0.71
N TYR A 76 -18.60 -17.12 1.24
CA TYR A 76 -18.56 -18.13 2.32
C TYR A 76 -17.74 -19.37 1.95
N LEU A 77 -17.93 -19.90 0.73
CA LEU A 77 -17.18 -21.06 0.24
C LEU A 77 -15.74 -20.65 -0.10
N SER A 78 -15.55 -19.50 -0.75
CA SER A 78 -14.24 -18.99 -1.11
C SER A 78 -13.31 -18.83 0.09
N ARG A 79 -13.80 -18.34 1.24
CA ARG A 79 -13.01 -18.21 2.48
C ARG A 79 -12.53 -19.55 3.07
N ARG A 80 -13.07 -20.68 2.62
CA ARG A 80 -12.68 -22.04 3.06
C ARG A 80 -11.72 -22.73 2.11
N MET A 81 -11.42 -22.11 0.98
CA MET A 81 -10.46 -22.67 0.03
C MET A 81 -9.04 -22.50 0.57
N HIS A 82 -8.12 -23.33 0.10
CA HIS A 82 -6.72 -23.28 0.53
C HIS A 82 -5.83 -22.44 -0.40
N THR A 83 -6.25 -22.26 -1.66
CA THR A 83 -5.50 -21.50 -2.67
C THR A 83 -6.34 -20.35 -3.21
N ALA A 84 -5.69 -19.24 -3.53
CA ALA A 84 -6.32 -18.02 -4.02
C ALA A 84 -7.07 -18.27 -5.35
N ASN A 85 -6.48 -19.04 -6.26
CA ASN A 85 -7.10 -19.36 -7.56
C ASN A 85 -8.44 -20.10 -7.40
N VAL A 86 -8.51 -21.07 -6.48
CA VAL A 86 -9.75 -21.80 -6.21
C VAL A 86 -10.74 -20.91 -5.45
N ALA A 87 -10.27 -20.09 -4.51
CA ALA A 87 -11.09 -19.12 -3.79
C ALA A 87 -11.79 -18.13 -4.74
N ILE A 88 -11.04 -17.56 -5.69
CA ILE A 88 -11.54 -16.64 -6.72
C ILE A 88 -12.53 -17.35 -7.65
N SER A 89 -12.25 -18.58 -8.06
CA SER A 89 -13.16 -19.38 -8.90
C SER A 89 -14.50 -19.64 -8.19
N MET A 90 -14.46 -19.98 -6.90
CA MET A 90 -15.67 -20.14 -6.08
C MET A 90 -16.41 -18.81 -5.91
N LEU A 91 -15.68 -17.70 -5.83
CA LEU A 91 -16.28 -16.37 -5.69
C LEU A 91 -17.01 -15.99 -6.98
N ALA A 92 -16.42 -16.27 -8.14
CA ALA A 92 -17.01 -16.04 -9.45
C ALA A 92 -18.38 -16.73 -9.59
N LEU A 93 -18.53 -17.96 -9.10
CA LEU A 93 -19.83 -18.67 -9.11
C LEU A 93 -20.90 -17.91 -8.32
N GLY A 94 -20.54 -17.31 -7.18
CA GLY A 94 -21.43 -16.49 -6.36
C GLY A 94 -21.89 -15.19 -7.03
N TYR A 95 -21.13 -14.70 -8.02
CA TYR A 95 -21.36 -13.44 -8.74
C TYR A 95 -21.76 -13.63 -10.22
N ALA A 96 -21.96 -14.87 -10.69
CA ALA A 96 -22.16 -15.20 -12.10
C ALA A 96 -23.21 -14.33 -12.83
N ARG A 97 -24.35 -14.03 -12.20
CA ARG A 97 -25.38 -13.15 -12.81
C ARG A 97 -24.91 -11.72 -13.04
N ARG A 98 -24.11 -11.16 -12.13
CA ARG A 98 -23.54 -9.80 -12.27
C ARG A 98 -22.40 -9.81 -13.29
N MET A 99 -21.59 -10.87 -13.29
CA MET A 99 -20.52 -11.05 -14.26
C MET A 99 -21.08 -11.13 -15.69
N LEU A 100 -22.15 -11.90 -15.91
CA LEU A 100 -22.84 -11.96 -17.21
C LEU A 100 -23.37 -10.58 -17.63
N HIS A 101 -23.90 -9.79 -16.70
CA HIS A 101 -24.33 -8.44 -16.99
C HIS A 101 -23.17 -7.55 -17.49
N TYR A 102 -22.05 -7.52 -16.76
CA TYR A 102 -20.91 -6.68 -17.16
C TYR A 102 -20.20 -7.19 -18.41
N ARG A 103 -20.19 -8.49 -18.67
CA ARG A 103 -19.67 -9.04 -19.93
C ARG A 103 -20.55 -8.72 -21.14
N HIS A 104 -21.85 -8.53 -20.92
CA HIS A 104 -22.76 -8.06 -21.97
C HIS A 104 -22.60 -6.55 -22.19
N LEU A 105 -22.45 -5.78 -21.11
CA LEU A 105 -22.27 -4.33 -21.15
C LEU A 105 -20.91 -3.93 -21.76
N TYR A 106 -19.86 -4.69 -21.47
CA TYR A 106 -18.50 -4.47 -21.95
C TYR A 106 -17.98 -5.74 -22.65
N PRO A 107 -18.30 -5.94 -23.95
CA PRO A 107 -17.80 -7.07 -24.70
C PRO A 107 -16.27 -7.14 -24.71
N GLY A 108 -15.71 -8.33 -24.50
CA GLY A 108 -14.25 -8.58 -24.56
C GLY A 108 -13.52 -8.53 -23.21
N ILE A 109 -14.16 -8.10 -22.12
CA ILE A 109 -13.52 -8.16 -20.79
C ILE A 109 -13.31 -9.62 -20.34
N SER A 110 -12.23 -9.85 -19.59
CA SER A 110 -11.93 -11.17 -19.03
C SER A 110 -12.93 -11.59 -17.94
N LEU A 111 -12.86 -12.87 -17.56
CA LEU A 111 -13.66 -13.39 -16.44
C LEU A 111 -13.33 -12.67 -15.13
N VAL A 112 -12.03 -12.47 -14.83
CA VAL A 112 -11.61 -11.86 -13.57
C VAL A 112 -12.00 -10.39 -13.51
N ARG A 113 -11.86 -9.63 -14.62
CA ARG A 113 -12.32 -8.24 -14.69
C ARG A 113 -13.83 -8.14 -14.48
N SER A 114 -14.61 -9.04 -15.08
CA SER A 114 -16.06 -9.07 -14.86
C SER A 114 -16.46 -9.38 -13.40
N LEU A 115 -15.64 -10.18 -12.69
CA LEU A 115 -15.82 -10.43 -11.26
C LEU A 115 -15.51 -9.17 -10.45
N LEU A 116 -14.39 -8.49 -10.71
CA LEU A 116 -14.01 -7.27 -10.01
C LEU A 116 -15.05 -6.14 -10.21
N LEU A 117 -15.57 -5.96 -11.42
CA LEU A 117 -16.71 -5.06 -11.69
C LEU A 117 -17.99 -5.47 -10.95
N SER A 118 -18.18 -6.77 -10.69
CA SER A 118 -19.31 -7.27 -9.91
C SER A 118 -19.19 -7.01 -8.40
N LEU A 119 -17.99 -6.67 -7.96
CA LEU A 119 -17.60 -6.42 -6.57
C LEU A 119 -17.49 -4.93 -6.23
N SER A 120 -17.72 -4.00 -7.16
CA SER A 120 -17.50 -2.55 -6.98
C SER A 120 -18.07 -2.00 -5.68
N ASP A 121 -19.34 -2.27 -5.40
CA ASP A 121 -19.98 -1.81 -4.16
C ASP A 121 -19.28 -2.31 -2.90
N VAL A 122 -18.85 -3.57 -2.91
CA VAL A 122 -18.22 -4.24 -1.76
C VAL A 122 -16.80 -3.73 -1.52
N LEU A 123 -16.05 -3.49 -2.60
CA LEU A 123 -14.65 -3.05 -2.53
C LEU A 123 -14.54 -1.55 -2.25
N TYR A 124 -15.49 -0.74 -2.74
CA TYR A 124 -15.45 0.71 -2.60
C TYR A 124 -16.09 1.22 -1.30
N ARG A 125 -17.24 0.65 -0.90
CA ARG A 125 -18.07 1.23 0.19
C ARG A 125 -17.34 1.37 1.53
N PRO A 126 -16.56 0.39 2.03
CA PRO A 126 -15.85 0.56 3.30
C PRO A 126 -14.78 1.66 3.24
N PHE A 127 -14.20 1.90 2.06
CA PHE A 127 -13.25 2.99 1.83
C PHE A 127 -13.97 4.35 1.88
N GLU A 128 -15.12 4.47 1.19
CA GLU A 128 -15.92 5.72 1.24
C GLU A 128 -16.48 6.04 2.63
N SER A 129 -16.92 5.02 3.37
CA SER A 129 -17.69 5.24 4.60
C SER A 129 -16.88 5.04 5.88
N THR A 130 -16.16 3.91 5.99
CA THR A 130 -15.48 3.55 7.24
C THR A 130 -14.20 4.33 7.41
N LEU A 131 -13.32 4.34 6.41
CA LEU A 131 -12.05 5.07 6.49
C LEU A 131 -12.26 6.59 6.57
N SER A 132 -13.21 7.14 5.81
CA SER A 132 -13.65 8.54 5.94
C SER A 132 -14.05 8.89 7.38
N ARG A 133 -14.91 8.08 8.01
CA ARG A 133 -15.34 8.31 9.40
C ARG A 133 -14.19 8.16 10.40
N ILE A 134 -13.29 7.20 10.19
CA ILE A 134 -12.12 7.00 11.05
C ILE A 134 -11.18 8.21 10.97
N ALA A 135 -10.93 8.72 9.76
CA ALA A 135 -10.10 9.90 9.53
C ALA A 135 -10.69 11.12 10.28
N ALA A 136 -12.00 11.37 10.16
CA ALA A 136 -12.69 12.42 10.89
C ALA A 136 -12.64 12.22 12.42
N LYS A 137 -12.91 10.99 12.89
CA LYS A 137 -12.96 10.65 14.32
C LYS A 137 -11.65 10.93 15.04
N HIS A 138 -10.52 10.72 14.36
CA HIS A 138 -9.19 10.90 14.92
C HIS A 138 -8.48 12.17 14.44
N SER A 139 -9.12 12.96 13.58
CA SER A 139 -8.56 14.17 12.97
C SER A 139 -7.19 13.93 12.31
N ILE A 140 -7.13 12.91 11.46
CA ILE A 140 -5.91 12.45 10.79
C ILE A 140 -6.02 12.55 9.27
N TYR A 141 -4.88 12.76 8.59
CA TYR A 141 -4.74 12.34 7.21
C TYR A 141 -4.59 10.82 7.16
N LEU A 142 -5.30 10.17 6.24
CA LEU A 142 -5.30 8.71 6.14
C LEU A 142 -5.11 8.28 4.69
N SER A 143 -4.18 7.37 4.45
CA SER A 143 -3.97 6.73 3.14
C SER A 143 -4.16 5.23 3.20
N ALA A 144 -4.88 4.68 2.23
CA ALA A 144 -5.09 3.24 2.06
C ALA A 144 -5.34 2.89 0.58
N THR A 145 -5.15 1.63 0.19
CA THR A 145 -5.42 1.18 -1.17
C THR A 145 -6.36 -0.02 -1.26
N THR A 146 -7.08 -0.12 -2.38
CA THR A 146 -7.87 -1.29 -2.76
C THR A 146 -7.92 -1.43 -4.27
N VAL A 147 -8.31 -2.62 -4.73
CA VAL A 147 -8.64 -2.84 -6.14
C VAL A 147 -10.10 -2.44 -6.35
N THR A 148 -10.37 -1.50 -7.25
CA THR A 148 -11.72 -1.03 -7.53
C THR A 148 -11.80 -0.43 -8.93
N PRO A 149 -12.95 -0.51 -9.63
CA PRO A 149 -13.21 0.41 -10.72
C PRO A 149 -13.40 1.83 -10.18
N HIS A 150 -13.34 2.81 -11.07
CA HIS A 150 -14.00 4.08 -10.80
C HIS A 150 -15.51 3.85 -10.72
N VAL A 151 -16.18 4.63 -9.86
CA VAL A 151 -17.57 4.38 -9.53
C VAL A 151 -18.41 5.65 -9.51
N HIS A 152 -19.68 5.49 -9.87
CA HIS A 152 -20.71 6.47 -9.57
C HIS A 152 -21.69 5.90 -8.54
N CYS A 153 -22.32 6.78 -7.77
CA CYS A 153 -23.31 6.45 -6.77
C CYS A 153 -24.71 6.47 -7.38
N SER A 154 -25.46 5.37 -7.27
CA SER A 154 -26.88 5.29 -7.64
C SER A 154 -27.76 5.09 -6.40
N THR A 155 -28.86 5.85 -6.33
CA THR A 155 -29.93 5.70 -5.33
C THR A 155 -31.16 4.99 -5.89
N SER A 156 -31.09 4.51 -7.14
CA SER A 156 -32.19 3.80 -7.79
C SER A 156 -32.49 2.48 -7.07
N THR A 157 -33.77 2.26 -6.74
CA THR A 157 -34.21 1.00 -6.12
C THR A 157 -33.91 -0.22 -7.01
N ALA A 158 -33.95 -0.06 -8.34
CA ALA A 158 -33.63 -1.14 -9.27
C ALA A 158 -32.14 -1.53 -9.18
N ASP A 159 -31.24 -0.54 -9.14
CA ASP A 159 -29.81 -0.77 -9.05
C ASP A 159 -29.43 -1.33 -7.68
N ILE A 160 -30.01 -0.80 -6.61
CA ILE A 160 -29.80 -1.30 -5.24
C ILE A 160 -30.23 -2.78 -5.13
N ASN A 161 -31.38 -3.15 -5.70
CA ASN A 161 -31.85 -4.53 -5.68
C ASN A 161 -30.98 -5.48 -6.50
N ARG A 162 -30.39 -4.99 -7.60
CA ARG A 162 -29.58 -5.81 -8.53
C ARG A 162 -28.12 -5.93 -8.09
N PHE A 163 -27.50 -4.81 -7.73
CA PHE A 163 -26.06 -4.68 -7.49
C PHE A 163 -25.73 -4.33 -6.04
N GLY A 164 -26.62 -3.63 -5.35
CA GLY A 164 -26.41 -3.17 -3.99
C GLY A 164 -26.80 -4.19 -2.92
N ARG A 165 -26.96 -3.64 -1.72
CA ARG A 165 -27.45 -4.31 -0.52
C ARG A 165 -28.88 -3.87 -0.27
N ARG A 166 -29.70 -4.78 0.27
CA ARG A 166 -31.04 -4.39 0.72
C ARG A 166 -30.92 -3.32 1.81
N ASN A 167 -31.75 -2.28 1.71
CA ASN A 167 -31.84 -1.19 2.68
C ASN A 167 -30.56 -0.33 2.83
N SER A 168 -29.63 -0.32 1.87
CA SER A 168 -28.43 0.55 1.94
C SER A 168 -28.69 1.99 1.49
N GLY A 169 -29.82 2.27 0.83
CA GLY A 169 -30.17 3.59 0.28
C GLY A 169 -29.33 4.04 -0.94
N LYS A 170 -28.16 3.44 -1.15
CA LYS A 170 -27.26 3.71 -2.30
C LYS A 170 -26.47 2.46 -2.71
N VAL A 171 -25.96 2.44 -3.94
CA VAL A 171 -25.02 1.44 -4.49
C VAL A 171 -23.95 2.12 -5.33
N TYR A 172 -22.71 1.64 -5.27
CA TYR A 172 -21.62 2.07 -6.13
C TYR A 172 -21.49 1.14 -7.34
N LEU A 173 -21.61 1.70 -8.53
CA LEU A 173 -21.56 0.98 -9.80
C LEU A 173 -20.33 1.43 -10.59
N PRO A 174 -19.68 0.53 -11.36
CA PRO A 174 -18.65 0.94 -12.30
C PRO A 174 -19.17 2.03 -13.25
N ASP A 175 -18.35 3.04 -13.51
CA ASP A 175 -18.57 4.03 -14.57
C ASP A 175 -17.96 3.61 -15.93
N GLY A 176 -17.09 2.60 -15.92
CA GLY A 176 -16.45 2.04 -17.10
C GLY A 176 -15.98 0.59 -16.91
N PRO A 177 -15.32 0.01 -17.92
CA PRO A 177 -14.79 -1.35 -17.86
C PRO A 177 -13.48 -1.47 -17.05
N GLY A 178 -12.82 -0.34 -16.76
CA GLY A 178 -11.52 -0.30 -16.09
C GLY A 178 -11.60 -0.71 -14.63
N VAL A 179 -10.58 -1.41 -14.15
CA VAL A 179 -10.42 -1.78 -12.73
C VAL A 179 -8.99 -1.52 -12.34
N TYR A 180 -8.79 -0.76 -11.27
CA TYR A 180 -7.49 -0.18 -10.93
C TYR A 180 -7.05 -0.63 -9.53
N ASN A 181 -5.75 -0.60 -9.26
CA ASN A 181 -5.23 -0.57 -7.90
C ASN A 181 -5.18 0.90 -7.48
N THR A 182 -6.14 1.32 -6.66
CA THR A 182 -6.39 2.74 -6.36
C THR A 182 -6.00 3.04 -4.92
N GLY A 183 -5.15 4.06 -4.76
CA GLY A 183 -4.85 4.70 -3.49
C GLY A 183 -5.82 5.84 -3.22
N PHE A 184 -6.20 5.98 -1.95
CA PHE A 184 -7.13 7.00 -1.47
C PHE A 184 -6.42 7.82 -0.40
N LEU A 185 -6.68 9.13 -0.38
CA LEU A 185 -6.21 10.03 0.67
C LEU A 185 -7.40 10.80 1.26
N TRP A 186 -7.64 10.63 2.56
CA TRP A 186 -8.64 11.40 3.31
C TRP A 186 -7.97 12.47 4.16
N GLY A 187 -8.67 13.59 4.33
CA GLY A 187 -8.31 14.65 5.25
C GLY A 187 -8.83 14.43 6.67
N PRO A 188 -8.39 15.26 7.63
CA PRO A 188 -8.78 15.17 9.04
C PRO A 188 -10.26 15.46 9.31
N ASP A 189 -11.00 15.98 8.33
CA ASP A 189 -12.46 16.15 8.37
C ASP A 189 -13.21 14.94 7.79
N GLY A 190 -12.48 13.90 7.37
CA GLY A 190 -12.99 12.69 6.73
C GLY A 190 -13.33 12.86 5.24
N ARG A 191 -13.14 14.05 4.65
CA ARG A 191 -13.38 14.23 3.21
C ARG A 191 -12.28 13.55 2.41
N LEU A 192 -12.66 12.94 1.31
CA LEU A 192 -11.71 12.43 0.33
C LEU A 192 -11.01 13.62 -0.33
N ILE A 193 -9.68 13.71 -0.18
CA ILE A 193 -8.84 14.71 -0.84
C ILE A 193 -8.64 14.32 -2.30
N GLY A 194 -8.36 13.03 -2.54
CA GLY A 194 -8.23 12.52 -3.90
C GLY A 194 -7.85 11.04 -3.95
N THR A 195 -7.70 10.56 -5.18
CA THR A 195 -7.33 9.18 -5.49
C THR A 195 -6.23 9.14 -6.55
N THR A 196 -5.44 8.07 -6.52
CA THR A 196 -4.41 7.80 -7.54
C THR A 196 -4.50 6.36 -7.96
N ASP A 197 -4.55 6.11 -9.27
CA ASP A 197 -4.46 4.75 -9.81
C ASP A 197 -3.01 4.40 -10.10
N LYS A 198 -2.63 3.19 -9.70
CA LYS A 198 -1.30 2.66 -9.94
C LYS A 198 -0.99 2.62 -11.45
N VAL A 199 0.11 3.25 -11.86
CA VAL A 199 0.51 3.38 -13.27
C VAL A 199 1.31 2.16 -13.72
N TYR A 200 2.34 1.81 -12.96
CA TYR A 200 3.27 0.72 -13.30
C TYR A 200 2.84 -0.57 -12.60
N LEU A 201 2.02 -1.38 -13.29
CA LEU A 201 1.53 -2.65 -12.75
C LEU A 201 2.59 -3.77 -12.80
N LYS A 202 2.63 -4.61 -11.75
CA LYS A 202 3.36 -5.88 -11.73
C LYS A 202 2.72 -6.90 -12.69
N ASP A 203 3.48 -7.92 -13.07
CA ASP A 203 2.99 -8.99 -13.95
C ASP A 203 1.73 -9.68 -13.39
N SER A 204 1.66 -9.92 -12.08
CA SER A 204 0.47 -10.51 -11.44
C SER A 204 -0.76 -9.60 -11.53
N GLU A 205 -0.57 -8.28 -11.37
CA GLU A 205 -1.65 -7.29 -11.52
C GLU A 205 -2.19 -7.24 -12.96
N LYS A 206 -1.30 -7.36 -13.97
CA LYS A 206 -1.69 -7.39 -15.39
C LYS A 206 -2.28 -8.74 -15.81
N ALA A 207 -1.53 -9.82 -15.63
CA ALA A 207 -1.84 -11.13 -16.20
C ALA A 207 -2.86 -11.93 -15.37
N THR A 208 -2.87 -11.77 -14.04
CA THR A 208 -3.75 -12.54 -13.15
C THR A 208 -5.02 -11.78 -12.78
N LEU A 209 -4.89 -10.49 -12.46
CA LEU A 209 -6.01 -9.67 -12.02
C LEU A 209 -6.64 -8.84 -13.14
N ASP A 210 -6.00 -8.76 -14.31
CA ASP A 210 -6.48 -7.99 -15.46
C ASP A 210 -6.79 -6.54 -15.06
N LEU A 211 -5.90 -5.93 -14.27
CA LEU A 211 -6.02 -4.53 -13.87
C LEU A 211 -5.66 -3.62 -15.04
N THR A 212 -6.34 -2.48 -15.08
CA THR A 212 -6.05 -1.37 -15.97
C THR A 212 -4.97 -0.50 -15.31
N PRO A 213 -3.87 -0.17 -16.02
CA PRO A 213 -2.91 0.79 -15.50
C PRO A 213 -3.54 2.19 -15.44
N GLY A 214 -3.13 2.99 -14.46
CA GLY A 214 -3.34 4.42 -14.48
C GLY A 214 -2.51 5.10 -15.58
N GLU A 215 -2.85 6.34 -15.90
CA GLU A 215 -2.10 7.17 -16.85
C GLU A 215 -1.11 8.07 -16.11
N LEU A 216 0.15 8.11 -16.56
CA LEU A 216 1.20 8.92 -15.93
C LEU A 216 0.85 10.42 -15.92
N ASP A 217 0.20 10.91 -16.98
CA ASP A 217 -0.24 12.31 -17.07
C ASP A 217 -1.36 12.65 -16.09
N GLY A 218 -2.11 11.64 -15.63
CA GLY A 218 -3.17 11.76 -14.63
C GLY A 218 -2.66 11.75 -13.18
N VAL A 219 -1.37 11.52 -12.94
CA VAL A 219 -0.77 11.56 -11.60
C VAL A 219 -0.88 12.97 -11.02
N GLN A 220 -1.24 13.04 -9.73
CA GLN A 220 -1.46 14.28 -8.99
C GLN A 220 -0.63 14.27 -7.70
N ALA A 221 -0.35 15.47 -7.20
CA ALA A 221 0.15 15.69 -5.87
C ALA A 221 -0.86 16.59 -5.13
N PHE A 222 -1.26 16.18 -3.93
CA PHE A 222 -2.39 16.76 -3.20
C PHE A 222 -1.90 17.79 -2.19
N GLU A 223 -2.43 19.01 -2.30
CA GLU A 223 -2.12 20.08 -1.35
C GLU A 223 -2.80 19.80 0.01
N THR A 224 -2.04 19.88 1.10
CA THR A 224 -2.54 19.65 2.45
C THR A 224 -1.89 20.59 3.47
N GLU A 225 -2.37 20.60 4.71
CA GLU A 225 -1.76 21.39 5.79
C GLU A 225 -0.31 20.96 6.03
N ILE A 226 0.00 19.66 5.94
CA ILE A 226 1.37 19.15 6.15
C ILE A 226 2.31 19.41 4.98
N GLY A 227 1.82 19.88 3.83
CA GLY A 227 2.58 20.02 2.59
C GLY A 227 1.98 19.19 1.44
N LYS A 228 2.62 19.19 0.28
CA LYS A 228 2.09 18.49 -0.90
C LYS A 228 2.45 17.00 -0.88
N ILE A 229 1.45 16.14 -1.01
CA ILE A 229 1.58 14.68 -0.87
C ILE A 229 1.39 14.01 -2.23
N GLY A 230 2.36 13.20 -2.65
CA GLY A 230 2.22 12.25 -3.76
C GLY A 230 1.98 10.83 -3.25
N MET A 231 1.19 10.03 -3.96
CA MET A 231 1.05 8.59 -3.70
C MET A 231 1.76 7.80 -4.80
N ALA A 232 2.61 6.84 -4.44
CA ALA A 232 3.34 5.96 -5.36
C ALA A 232 3.11 4.51 -4.94
N ILE A 233 2.20 3.79 -5.63
CA ILE A 233 1.74 2.49 -5.15
C ILE A 233 2.73 1.39 -5.56
N SER A 234 3.54 0.92 -4.61
CA SER A 234 4.49 -0.18 -4.81
C SER A 234 5.44 0.11 -5.97
N LEU A 235 5.37 -0.63 -7.09
CA LEU A 235 6.27 -0.48 -8.26
C LEU A 235 6.38 0.96 -8.80
N ASP A 236 5.37 1.81 -8.64
CA ASP A 236 5.47 3.24 -8.99
C ASP A 236 6.64 3.93 -8.26
N ALA A 237 6.88 3.61 -6.98
CA ALA A 237 7.96 4.18 -6.17
C ALA A 237 9.36 3.70 -6.57
N PHE A 238 9.45 2.66 -7.41
CA PHE A 238 10.72 2.17 -7.97
C PHE A 238 10.98 2.76 -9.37
N THR A 239 10.02 3.49 -9.93
CA THR A 239 10.05 3.91 -11.33
C THR A 239 10.44 5.38 -11.46
N PRO A 240 11.62 5.71 -12.03
CA PRO A 240 12.11 7.08 -12.10
C PRO A 240 11.15 8.06 -12.79
N GLU A 241 10.48 7.64 -13.86
CA GLU A 241 9.53 8.48 -14.59
C GLU A 241 8.33 8.88 -13.71
N TYR A 242 7.87 7.99 -12.84
CA TYR A 242 6.79 8.29 -11.89
C TYR A 242 7.26 9.25 -10.79
N LEU A 243 8.45 9.02 -10.25
CA LEU A 243 9.04 9.88 -9.23
C LEU A 243 9.34 11.29 -9.78
N GLN A 244 9.85 11.39 -11.01
CA GLN A 244 10.04 12.66 -11.73
C GLN A 244 8.70 13.39 -11.92
N LYS A 245 7.62 12.66 -12.23
CA LYS A 245 6.29 13.25 -12.31
C LYS A 245 5.84 13.82 -10.96
N LEU A 246 5.98 13.09 -9.85
CA LEU A 246 5.64 13.61 -8.51
C LEU A 246 6.50 14.81 -8.10
N ASP A 247 7.80 14.74 -8.38
CA ASP A 247 8.74 15.84 -8.13
C ASP A 247 8.36 17.09 -8.94
N SER A 248 8.06 16.94 -10.23
CA SER A 248 7.61 18.05 -11.09
C SER A 248 6.30 18.72 -10.64
N LEU A 249 5.48 17.99 -9.86
CA LEU A 249 4.26 18.51 -9.25
C LEU A 249 4.53 19.21 -7.91
N GLY A 250 5.78 19.18 -7.42
CA GLY A 250 6.23 19.77 -6.17
C GLY A 250 5.81 18.97 -4.94
N ALA A 251 5.66 17.65 -5.04
CA ALA A 251 5.39 16.81 -3.87
C ALA A 251 6.57 16.86 -2.88
N SER A 252 6.30 17.01 -1.58
CA SER A 252 7.33 16.95 -0.54
C SER A 252 7.33 15.61 0.18
N ILE A 253 6.19 14.90 0.19
CA ILE A 253 6.00 13.60 0.83
C ILE A 253 5.53 12.58 -0.21
N VAL A 254 6.19 11.44 -0.28
CA VAL A 254 5.76 10.26 -1.04
C VAL A 254 5.16 9.22 -0.10
N ILE A 255 3.88 8.90 -0.28
CA ILE A 255 3.26 7.73 0.35
C ILE A 255 3.48 6.53 -0.56
N GLN A 256 4.31 5.59 -0.12
CA GLN A 256 4.56 4.33 -0.80
C GLN A 256 3.70 3.22 -0.18
N ASN A 257 2.41 3.15 -0.52
CA ASN A 257 1.60 2.01 -0.08
C ASN A 257 2.15 0.73 -0.73
N ASP A 258 2.59 -0.24 0.06
CA ASP A 258 3.28 -1.40 -0.49
C ASP A 258 2.81 -2.73 0.12
N ALA A 259 3.00 -3.77 -0.69
CA ALA A 259 2.65 -5.16 -0.43
C ALA A 259 3.51 -6.01 -1.36
N ASN A 260 4.61 -6.44 -0.80
CA ASN A 260 5.56 -7.34 -1.42
C ASN A 260 5.03 -8.77 -1.36
N ASP A 261 4.89 -9.42 -2.52
CA ASP A 261 4.26 -10.73 -2.67
C ASP A 261 5.28 -11.88 -2.70
N GLN A 262 6.45 -11.67 -2.09
CA GLN A 262 7.56 -12.62 -2.01
C GLN A 262 8.08 -12.70 -0.56
N PRO A 263 8.87 -13.72 -0.19
CA PRO A 263 9.53 -13.75 1.12
C PRO A 263 10.48 -12.56 1.24
N TRP A 264 10.47 -11.83 2.36
CA TRP A 264 11.27 -10.61 2.51
C TRP A 264 12.76 -10.92 2.57
N ALA A 265 13.20 -11.73 3.52
CA ALA A 265 14.59 -12.14 3.64
C ALA A 265 14.92 -13.29 2.66
N SER A 266 14.98 -12.97 1.37
CA SER A 266 15.33 -13.93 0.32
C SER A 266 15.98 -13.23 -0.89
N PRO A 267 16.69 -13.98 -1.74
CA PRO A 267 17.01 -13.51 -3.08
C PRO A 267 15.73 -13.24 -3.89
N SER A 268 15.73 -12.22 -4.74
CA SER A 268 14.65 -12.02 -5.70
C SER A 268 15.00 -12.63 -7.06
N LYS A 269 14.09 -12.51 -8.03
CA LYS A 269 14.38 -12.90 -9.42
C LYS A 269 15.52 -12.10 -10.05
N MET A 270 15.75 -10.88 -9.58
CA MET A 270 16.62 -9.90 -10.23
C MET A 270 17.87 -9.56 -9.40
N TYR A 271 17.87 -9.82 -8.09
CA TYR A 271 18.99 -9.48 -7.22
C TYR A 271 19.22 -10.50 -6.12
N GLU A 272 20.43 -10.46 -5.56
CA GLU A 272 20.88 -11.41 -4.54
C GLU A 272 20.11 -11.30 -3.22
N TRP A 273 19.52 -10.13 -2.93
CA TRP A 273 18.82 -9.89 -1.66
C TRP A 273 17.73 -8.82 -1.81
N GLN A 274 16.49 -9.24 -1.64
CA GLN A 274 15.30 -8.43 -1.90
C GLN A 274 15.17 -7.16 -1.02
N PRO A 275 15.52 -7.19 0.29
CA PRO A 275 15.51 -5.99 1.11
C PRO A 275 16.48 -4.90 0.62
N GLN A 276 17.53 -5.26 -0.12
CA GLN A 276 18.45 -4.27 -0.71
C GLN A 276 17.76 -3.51 -1.86
N GLU A 277 16.91 -4.18 -2.63
CA GLU A 277 16.17 -3.56 -3.73
C GLU A 277 15.18 -2.52 -3.25
N TRP A 278 14.60 -2.73 -2.07
CA TRP A 278 13.63 -1.78 -1.51
C TRP A 278 14.26 -0.42 -1.23
N LEU A 279 15.56 -0.36 -0.94
CA LEU A 279 16.28 0.92 -0.81
C LEU A 279 16.21 1.77 -2.08
N ASN A 280 16.10 1.15 -3.27
CA ASN A 280 15.92 1.88 -4.53
C ASN A 280 14.59 2.65 -4.60
N SER A 281 13.60 2.26 -3.78
CA SER A 281 12.35 3.00 -3.66
C SER A 281 12.41 3.97 -2.49
N VAL A 282 12.66 3.49 -1.27
CA VAL A 282 12.49 4.29 -0.06
C VAL A 282 13.59 5.34 0.14
N LEU A 283 14.84 5.06 -0.25
CA LEU A 283 15.90 6.06 -0.32
C LEU A 283 16.02 6.61 -1.74
N GLY A 284 15.86 5.77 -2.76
CA GLY A 284 15.95 6.21 -4.17
C GLY A 284 14.97 7.34 -4.51
N SER A 285 13.76 7.36 -3.92
CA SER A 285 12.77 8.43 -4.15
C SER A 285 13.10 9.77 -3.51
N ILE A 286 14.17 9.87 -2.72
CA ILE A 286 14.56 11.10 -1.99
C ILE A 286 16.00 11.50 -2.30
N GLN A 287 16.56 11.04 -3.42
CA GLN A 287 17.90 11.45 -3.87
C GLN A 287 17.89 12.82 -4.55
N ASP A 288 19.09 13.34 -4.84
CA ASP A 288 19.32 14.68 -5.42
C ASP A 288 18.68 14.86 -6.82
N ASP A 289 18.36 13.76 -7.51
CA ASP A 289 17.65 13.77 -8.80
C ASP A 289 16.18 14.25 -8.67
N TYR A 290 15.64 14.32 -7.46
CA TYR A 290 14.24 14.70 -7.17
C TYR A 290 14.19 15.84 -6.14
N PRO A 291 14.53 17.10 -6.50
CA PRO A 291 14.74 18.21 -5.55
C PRO A 291 13.62 18.41 -4.52
N HIS A 292 12.35 18.25 -4.87
CA HIS A 292 11.21 18.52 -3.99
C HIS A 292 10.89 17.36 -3.06
N LEU A 293 11.09 16.11 -3.50
CA LEU A 293 10.77 14.91 -2.71
C LEU A 293 11.67 14.83 -1.46
N SER A 294 11.10 15.07 -0.28
CA SER A 294 11.84 15.24 0.97
C SER A 294 11.65 14.08 1.94
N PHE A 295 10.50 13.40 1.89
CA PHE A 295 10.16 12.28 2.76
C PHE A 295 9.49 11.16 1.98
N ASN A 296 9.76 9.91 2.37
CA ASN A 296 8.99 8.74 1.95
C ASN A 296 8.46 8.00 3.19
N ILE A 297 7.19 7.61 3.13
CA ILE A 297 6.56 6.72 4.11
C ILE A 297 6.05 5.47 3.39
N CYS A 298 6.59 4.31 3.76
CA CYS A 298 6.31 3.03 3.13
C CYS A 298 5.72 2.05 4.15
N PRO A 299 4.39 1.99 4.30
CA PRO A 299 3.74 0.89 5.02
C PRO A 299 3.74 -0.39 4.18
N MET A 300 4.21 -1.49 4.77
CA MET A 300 4.23 -2.82 4.15
C MET A 300 3.10 -3.68 4.73
N GLN A 301 2.13 -4.07 3.89
CA GLN A 301 1.15 -5.08 4.29
C GLN A 301 1.82 -6.46 4.41
N VAL A 302 1.53 -7.19 5.48
CA VAL A 302 2.12 -8.52 5.75
C VAL A 302 1.05 -9.60 5.94
N GLY A 303 1.44 -10.87 5.93
CA GLY A 303 0.56 -12.00 6.16
C GLY A 303 0.27 -12.82 4.91
N ASN A 304 -0.10 -14.09 5.12
CA ASN A 304 -0.50 -15.01 4.07
C ASN A 304 -1.98 -14.78 3.72
N PHE A 305 -2.24 -14.63 2.42
CA PHE A 305 -3.57 -14.63 1.84
C PHE A 305 -3.74 -15.88 0.98
N PHE A 306 -4.30 -16.92 1.59
CA PHE A 306 -4.28 -18.29 1.04
C PHE A 306 -2.84 -18.80 0.85
N ASP A 307 -2.48 -19.14 -0.37
CA ASP A 307 -1.15 -19.59 -0.82
C ASP A 307 -0.26 -18.44 -1.31
N VAL A 308 -0.70 -17.19 -1.18
CA VAL A 308 0.10 -16.00 -1.50
C VAL A 308 0.66 -15.40 -0.21
N THR A 309 1.98 -15.19 -0.17
CA THR A 309 2.66 -14.54 0.96
C THR A 309 2.73 -13.04 0.76
N PHE A 310 2.65 -12.28 1.84
CA PHE A 310 3.07 -10.88 1.89
C PHE A 310 4.00 -10.65 3.08
N ASP A 311 5.17 -10.09 2.84
CA ASP A 311 6.24 -9.96 3.84
C ASP A 311 7.06 -8.68 3.60
N GLY A 312 7.57 -8.05 4.64
CA GLY A 312 8.26 -6.78 4.52
C GLY A 312 8.61 -6.10 5.83
N GLN A 313 9.28 -4.96 5.71
CA GLN A 313 9.51 -4.01 6.79
C GLN A 313 9.03 -2.63 6.36
N SER A 314 8.11 -2.04 7.13
CA SER A 314 7.66 -0.67 6.88
C SER A 314 8.80 0.31 7.19
N THR A 315 8.86 1.44 6.49
CA THR A 315 9.92 2.46 6.69
C THR A 315 9.42 3.89 6.58
N ILE A 316 10.13 4.79 7.24
CA ILE A 316 10.05 6.24 7.02
C ILE A 316 11.47 6.76 6.75
N THR A 317 11.64 7.49 5.66
CA THR A 317 12.94 8.03 5.24
C THR A 317 12.87 9.53 4.99
N ARG A 318 14.01 10.20 5.11
CA ARG A 318 14.17 11.65 4.93
C ARG A 318 15.37 11.94 4.05
N LYS A 319 15.19 12.88 3.10
CA LYS A 319 16.30 13.45 2.33
C LYS A 319 17.26 14.18 3.25
N SER A 320 18.55 13.85 3.13
CA SER A 320 19.64 14.54 3.83
C SER A 320 20.95 14.29 3.10
N ASP A 321 21.94 15.16 3.30
CA ASP A 321 23.31 14.93 2.82
C ASP A 321 24.11 13.92 3.66
N ASN A 322 23.52 13.36 4.72
CA ASN A 322 24.19 12.39 5.58
C ASN A 322 24.40 11.04 4.86
N GLU A 323 25.49 10.38 5.24
CA GLU A 323 25.63 8.94 5.03
C GLU A 323 24.63 8.20 5.95
N PRO A 324 23.81 7.27 5.44
CA PRO A 324 22.82 6.62 6.27
C PRO A 324 23.47 5.72 7.34
N ASP A 325 22.83 5.64 8.52
CA ASP A 325 23.32 4.82 9.63
C ASP A 325 23.30 3.31 9.25
N PRO A 326 24.45 2.63 9.18
CA PRO A 326 24.52 1.21 8.79
C PRO A 326 23.73 0.28 9.71
N TYR A 327 23.39 0.71 10.93
CA TYR A 327 22.61 -0.08 11.87
C TYR A 327 21.10 0.21 11.83
N CYS A 328 20.66 1.16 11.01
CA CYS A 328 19.27 1.48 10.75
C CYS A 328 18.94 1.06 9.31
N ASN A 329 18.93 -0.25 9.05
CA ASN A 329 18.73 -0.81 7.71
C ASN A 329 17.78 -2.01 7.79
N PHE A 330 17.35 -2.51 6.63
CA PHE A 330 16.57 -3.74 6.52
C PHE A 330 17.40 -4.96 6.89
N VAL A 331 16.72 -6.05 7.28
CA VAL A 331 17.39 -7.29 7.65
C VAL A 331 18.21 -7.87 6.50
N GLY A 332 19.43 -8.30 6.79
CA GLY A 332 20.36 -8.88 5.83
C GLY A 332 20.91 -7.91 4.80
N ASN A 333 20.70 -6.59 4.95
CA ASN A 333 21.36 -5.60 4.11
C ASN A 333 22.78 -5.32 4.59
N ASP A 334 23.59 -4.85 3.64
CA ASP A 334 24.91 -4.30 3.90
C ASP A 334 25.11 -3.07 3.00
N GLY A 335 25.28 -1.91 3.64
CA GLY A 335 25.40 -0.63 2.97
C GLY A 335 24.12 -0.09 2.32
N PHE A 336 24.30 1.04 1.63
CA PHE A 336 23.25 1.85 1.03
C PHE A 336 23.61 2.15 -0.42
N VAL A 337 23.43 1.15 -1.29
CA VAL A 337 23.76 1.25 -2.71
C VAL A 337 22.51 0.97 -3.54
N HIS A 338 22.28 1.83 -4.53
CA HIS A 338 21.20 1.66 -5.48
C HIS A 338 21.51 0.48 -6.42
N THR A 339 20.72 -0.59 -6.39
CA THR A 339 21.10 -1.87 -7.01
C THR A 339 21.19 -1.82 -8.53
N MET A 340 20.48 -0.90 -9.21
CA MET A 340 20.60 -0.73 -10.67
C MET A 340 21.79 0.13 -11.11
N THR A 341 22.18 1.14 -10.33
CA THR A 341 23.13 2.17 -10.77
C THR A 341 24.48 2.03 -10.09
N GLY A 342 24.56 1.27 -8.99
CA GLY A 342 25.75 1.16 -8.15
C GLY A 342 26.09 2.44 -7.39
N LYS A 343 25.25 3.49 -7.48
CA LYS A 343 25.47 4.74 -6.76
C LYS A 343 25.22 4.54 -5.26
N ALA A 344 26.13 5.07 -4.43
CA ALA A 344 25.86 5.22 -3.01
C ALA A 344 24.67 6.15 -2.80
N MET A 345 23.79 5.80 -1.87
CA MET A 345 22.61 6.58 -1.52
C MET A 345 22.86 7.37 -0.25
N LYS A 346 22.30 8.58 -0.21
CA LYS A 346 22.28 9.43 0.99
C LYS A 346 20.87 9.49 1.57
N GLY A 347 20.76 10.01 2.79
CA GLY A 347 19.48 10.17 3.48
C GLY A 347 19.45 9.50 4.84
N ASP A 348 18.41 9.78 5.60
CA ASP A 348 18.19 9.17 6.90
C ASP A 348 17.04 8.17 6.83
N ILE A 349 17.21 6.99 7.43
CA ILE A 349 16.10 6.10 7.77
C ILE A 349 15.65 6.48 9.17
N LEU A 350 14.52 7.19 9.26
CA LEU A 350 13.98 7.72 10.52
C LEU A 350 13.36 6.61 11.37
N ALA A 351 12.75 5.63 10.72
CA ALA A 351 12.21 4.45 11.36
C ALA A 351 12.13 3.28 10.38
N VAL A 352 12.37 2.07 10.89
CA VAL A 352 12.16 0.80 10.18
C VAL A 352 11.43 -0.15 11.13
N SER A 353 10.39 -0.83 10.68
CA SER A 353 9.71 -1.81 11.51
C SER A 353 10.62 -3.03 11.73
N PRO A 354 10.54 -3.70 12.89
CA PRO A 354 11.23 -4.97 13.06
C PRO A 354 10.71 -5.97 12.03
N TRP A 355 11.59 -6.85 11.55
CA TRP A 355 11.18 -8.09 10.89
C TRP A 355 10.92 -9.17 11.94
N VAL A 356 10.42 -10.34 11.53
CA VAL A 356 10.06 -11.42 12.48
C VAL A 356 11.23 -11.90 13.34
N GLU A 357 12.44 -11.81 12.81
CA GLU A 357 13.69 -12.08 13.53
C GLU A 357 14.64 -10.91 13.33
N GLU A 358 15.39 -10.59 14.38
CA GLU A 358 16.38 -9.51 14.31
C GLU A 358 17.58 -9.92 13.43
N ASP A 359 18.11 -8.95 12.69
CA ASP A 359 19.39 -9.14 12.03
C ASP A 359 20.52 -9.10 13.06
N LEU A 360 21.38 -10.12 13.04
CA LEU A 360 22.49 -10.29 13.98
C LEU A 360 23.68 -9.36 13.69
N ILE A 361 23.49 -8.30 12.89
CA ILE A 361 24.52 -7.29 12.60
C ILE A 361 25.04 -6.60 13.88
N ARG A 362 24.22 -6.51 14.93
CA ARG A 362 24.59 -5.96 16.25
C ARG A 362 25.14 -7.02 17.21
N SER A 363 25.28 -8.28 16.78
CA SER A 363 25.82 -9.36 17.62
C SER A 363 27.28 -9.09 18.01
N LYS A 364 27.65 -9.51 19.23
CA LYS A 364 29.05 -9.46 19.69
C LYS A 364 29.96 -10.44 18.93
N ALA A 365 29.38 -11.51 18.37
CA ALA A 365 30.10 -12.42 17.51
C ALA A 365 30.15 -11.84 16.09
N VAL A 366 31.33 -11.85 15.46
CA VAL A 366 31.48 -11.46 14.05
C VAL A 366 30.86 -12.56 13.20
N ILE A 367 29.64 -12.33 12.72
CA ILE A 367 28.90 -13.21 11.81
C ILE A 367 28.94 -12.57 10.43
N SER A 368 29.37 -13.32 9.42
CA SER A 368 29.44 -12.81 8.05
C SER A 368 28.06 -12.51 7.48
N LEU A 369 27.97 -11.57 6.53
CA LEU A 369 26.69 -11.24 5.85
C LEU A 369 26.00 -12.48 5.27
N ALA A 370 26.78 -13.39 4.68
CA ALA A 370 26.27 -14.64 4.12
C ALA A 370 25.61 -15.54 5.18
N GLU A 371 26.25 -15.70 6.35
CA GLU A 371 25.69 -16.48 7.45
C GLU A 371 24.41 -15.83 8.03
N ARG A 372 24.38 -14.50 8.15
CA ARG A 372 23.16 -13.78 8.57
C ARG A 372 22.02 -14.03 7.59
N ARG A 373 22.27 -13.87 6.28
CA ARG A 373 21.27 -14.09 5.22
C ARG A 373 20.76 -15.53 5.20
N ILE A 374 21.62 -16.54 5.38
CA ILE A 374 21.20 -17.94 5.46
C ILE A 374 20.24 -18.16 6.64
N ALA A 375 20.54 -17.61 7.82
CA ALA A 375 19.68 -17.75 8.99
C ALA A 375 18.31 -17.07 8.76
N LEU A 376 18.30 -15.85 8.20
CA LEU A 376 17.08 -15.12 7.89
C LEU A 376 16.26 -15.83 6.79
N GLU A 377 16.91 -16.40 5.77
CA GLU A 377 16.21 -17.10 4.69
C GLU A 377 15.50 -18.38 5.19
N LEU A 378 16.11 -19.11 6.13
CA LEU A 378 15.45 -20.26 6.77
C LEU A 378 14.15 -19.84 7.45
N VAL A 379 14.18 -18.72 8.18
CA VAL A 379 13.00 -18.15 8.84
C VAL A 379 11.96 -17.72 7.81
N ALA A 380 12.36 -17.04 6.73
CA ALA A 380 11.46 -16.61 5.68
C ALA A 380 10.71 -17.81 5.05
N ARG A 381 11.38 -18.95 4.88
CA ARG A 381 10.76 -20.20 4.38
C ARG A 381 9.76 -20.80 5.38
N GLU A 382 10.01 -20.70 6.68
CA GLU A 382 9.10 -21.19 7.73
C GLU A 382 7.78 -20.39 7.78
N LEU A 383 7.81 -19.10 7.40
CA LEU A 383 6.64 -18.21 7.39
C LEU A 383 5.69 -18.44 6.21
N LEU A 384 6.18 -19.04 5.13
CA LEU A 384 5.41 -19.31 3.91
C LEU A 384 4.18 -20.18 4.18
N PRO A 385 3.16 -20.14 3.31
CA PRO A 385 2.02 -21.06 3.38
C PRO A 385 2.48 -22.52 3.46
N GLY A 386 2.06 -23.23 4.51
CA GLY A 386 2.45 -24.61 4.78
C GLY A 386 3.76 -24.81 5.56
N GLY A 387 4.49 -23.72 5.87
CA GLY A 387 5.68 -23.75 6.73
C GLY A 387 5.37 -23.93 8.22
N ALA A 388 6.39 -24.23 9.02
CA ALA A 388 6.25 -24.48 10.46
C ALA A 388 5.77 -23.26 11.26
N ARG A 389 6.05 -22.05 10.76
CA ARG A 389 5.63 -20.75 11.31
C ARG A 389 4.68 -20.03 10.36
N ALA A 390 3.92 -20.77 9.56
CA ALA A 390 3.07 -20.20 8.52
C ALA A 390 2.21 -19.05 9.05
N ASN A 391 2.30 -17.89 8.39
CA ASN A 391 1.55 -16.68 8.71
C ASN A 391 1.89 -16.02 10.07
N GLN A 392 3.02 -16.34 10.71
CA GLN A 392 3.45 -15.68 11.95
C GLN A 392 4.19 -14.35 11.69
N TYR A 393 3.62 -13.48 10.85
CA TYR A 393 4.17 -12.16 10.56
C TYR A 393 3.72 -11.15 11.62
N PRO A 394 4.62 -10.31 12.17
CA PRO A 394 4.24 -9.32 13.16
C PRO A 394 3.51 -8.13 12.51
N GLU A 395 2.47 -7.65 13.17
CA GLU A 395 1.97 -6.30 12.88
C GLU A 395 2.96 -5.26 13.45
N SER A 396 3.07 -4.10 12.79
CA SER A 396 3.96 -3.05 13.23
C SER A 396 3.34 -1.66 13.08
N VAL A 397 3.75 -0.77 13.99
CA VAL A 397 3.50 0.67 13.90
C VAL A 397 4.81 1.37 14.14
N ILE A 398 5.26 2.11 13.13
CA ILE A 398 6.42 3.00 13.24
C ILE A 398 5.99 4.42 12.97
N TRP A 399 6.68 5.39 13.57
CA TRP A 399 6.36 6.79 13.40
C TRP A 399 7.61 7.65 13.48
N ALA A 400 7.55 8.83 12.89
CA ALA A 400 8.59 9.84 12.97
C ALA A 400 7.96 11.24 12.95
N ASP A 401 8.50 12.13 13.77
CA ASP A 401 8.21 13.56 13.67
C ASP A 401 9.10 14.17 12.60
N ILE A 402 8.50 14.99 11.75
CA ILE A 402 9.18 15.61 10.61
C ILE A 402 8.81 17.08 10.50
N ASP A 403 9.67 17.83 9.82
CA ASP A 403 9.41 19.19 9.38
C ASP A 403 9.42 19.18 7.85
N VAL A 404 8.26 19.45 7.25
CA VAL A 404 8.05 19.34 5.80
C VAL A 404 8.36 20.69 5.14
N PRO A 405 9.28 20.73 4.16
CA PRO A 405 9.53 21.96 3.41
C PRO A 405 8.39 22.25 2.44
N VAL A 406 7.99 23.52 2.40
CA VAL A 406 7.01 24.07 1.46
C VAL A 406 7.72 24.96 0.46
N TRP A 407 7.60 24.61 -0.82
CA TRP A 407 8.34 25.18 -1.94
C TRP A 407 7.54 26.17 -2.77
#